data_AF-A0A6A7AYK1-F1
#
_entry.id   AF-A0A6A7AYK1-F1
#
_cell.length_a   1.000
_cell.length_b   1.000
_cell.length_c   1.000
_cell.angle_alpha   90.00
_cell.angle_beta   90.00
_cell.angle_gamma   90.00
#
_symmetry.space_group_name_H-M   'P 1'
#
loop_
_entity.id
_entity.type
_entity.pdbx_description
1 polymer ?
#
loop_
_entity_poly.entity_id
_entity_poly.type
_entity_poly.pdbx_seq_one_letter_code
_entity_poly.pdbx_strand_id
1 'polypeptide(L)'
;MSLPISTEQQELDERAQLSALLKHKLRAIPPYHLPTLTINDIILQTPTATHIPNIPTDIQLPFFLRHRALLARDDDRPLKSEKAQNMNLTRAIWFYRLDSARQFQRYHDGVRWNLAIYTALLAYSSPGPTLTTTTPAVTNSTRTPTINNRAIPPGPHYPPPSRNYSNYSNKPIKPHSRTRPPQKRDTYIPLSPSATRFITMYLSAVLEHHNTPHTFHAREIFLKSWKATRWDLFTITSAAQKKVLKGEMKRLAKEWDAVLDAEIQKSGRVGFERGVGRFVGGLVPGRRAGGGELPSSDGYGAYALSSGMSSVGIKVEEGVEEAVMQGVEGGGNELLDALRVPFHGQGELGGMQDEETSTVAEARYAISVVQRMGARDIMPVLMRLFPGAE
;
A
#
# COMPACT_ATOMS: atom_id res chain seq x y z
N MET A 1 -39.08 47.90 -13.52
CA MET A 1 -37.85 48.44 -12.90
C MET A 1 -37.26 47.33 -12.06
N SER A 2 -36.21 46.66 -12.54
CA SER A 2 -35.50 45.65 -11.75
C SER A 2 -34.64 46.37 -10.73
N LEU A 3 -34.82 46.08 -9.44
CA LEU A 3 -33.95 46.63 -8.40
C LEU A 3 -32.53 46.11 -8.62
N PRO A 4 -31.49 46.96 -8.50
CA PRO A 4 -30.10 46.52 -8.62
C PRO A 4 -29.84 45.46 -7.53
N ILE A 5 -29.39 44.28 -7.97
CA ILE A 5 -28.90 43.24 -7.05
C ILE A 5 -27.73 43.86 -6.28
N SER A 6 -27.79 43.81 -4.95
CA SER A 6 -26.69 44.28 -4.10
C SER A 6 -25.42 43.50 -4.43
N THR A 7 -24.30 44.17 -4.66
CA THR A 7 -22.98 43.57 -4.91
C THR A 7 -22.64 42.50 -3.87
N GLU A 8 -23.04 42.69 -2.62
CA GLU A 8 -22.85 41.74 -1.52
C GLU A 8 -23.54 40.39 -1.76
N GLN A 9 -24.77 40.40 -2.31
CA GLN A 9 -25.49 39.18 -2.62
C GLN A 9 -24.80 38.39 -3.73
N GLN A 10 -24.28 39.09 -4.75
CA GLN A 10 -23.56 38.45 -5.86
C GLN A 10 -22.27 37.77 -5.37
N GLU A 11 -21.51 38.41 -4.46
CA GLU A 11 -20.30 37.81 -3.87
C GLU A 11 -20.62 36.59 -3.01
N LEU A 12 -21.72 36.62 -2.25
CA LEU A 12 -22.18 35.48 -1.46
C LEU A 12 -22.58 34.30 -2.34
N ASP A 13 -23.30 34.57 -3.43
CA ASP A 13 -23.72 33.56 -4.40
C ASP A 13 -22.52 32.93 -5.11
N GLU A 14 -21.54 33.75 -5.54
CA GLU A 14 -20.30 33.26 -6.15
C GLU A 14 -19.50 32.39 -5.16
N ARG A 15 -19.36 32.82 -3.90
CA ARG A 15 -18.67 32.02 -2.88
C ARG A 15 -19.35 30.68 -2.62
N ALA A 16 -20.68 30.66 -2.59
CA ALA A 16 -21.45 29.44 -2.44
C ALA A 16 -21.22 28.49 -3.64
N GLN A 17 -21.23 29.04 -4.87
CA GLN A 17 -20.96 28.29 -6.09
C GLN A 17 -19.54 27.70 -6.10
N LEU A 18 -18.52 28.50 -5.77
CA LEU A 18 -17.14 28.03 -5.69
C LEU A 18 -16.93 26.97 -4.60
N SER A 19 -17.60 27.13 -3.45
CA SER A 19 -17.56 26.12 -2.39
C SER A 19 -18.16 24.79 -2.83
N ALA A 20 -19.30 24.83 -3.53
CA ALA A 20 -19.94 23.64 -4.08
C ALA A 20 -19.03 22.96 -5.13
N LEU A 21 -18.40 23.74 -6.01
CA LEU A 21 -17.47 23.24 -7.01
C LEU A 21 -16.23 22.58 -6.38
N LEU A 22 -15.65 23.20 -5.34
CA LEU A 22 -14.51 22.64 -4.60
C LEU A 22 -14.87 21.29 -3.99
N LYS A 23 -16.00 21.23 -3.25
CA LYS A 23 -16.50 19.98 -2.67
C LYS A 23 -16.71 18.90 -3.74
N HIS A 24 -17.28 19.29 -4.88
CA HIS A 24 -17.54 18.36 -5.98
C HIS A 24 -16.25 17.80 -6.59
N LYS A 25 -15.26 18.64 -6.87
CA LYS A 25 -13.97 18.19 -7.43
C LYS A 25 -13.19 17.28 -6.48
N LEU A 26 -13.26 17.53 -5.17
CA LEU A 26 -12.52 16.75 -4.16
C LEU A 26 -13.22 15.45 -3.74
N ARG A 27 -14.48 15.21 -4.11
CA ARG A 27 -15.31 14.11 -3.59
C ARG A 27 -14.72 12.69 -3.75
N ALA A 28 -13.88 12.47 -4.76
CA ALA A 28 -13.28 11.17 -5.05
C ALA A 28 -12.04 10.89 -4.20
N ILE A 29 -11.48 11.92 -3.55
CA ILE A 29 -10.31 11.76 -2.70
C ILE A 29 -10.77 11.15 -1.38
N PRO A 30 -10.10 10.08 -0.89
CA PRO A 30 -10.43 9.50 0.40
C PRO A 30 -10.45 10.55 1.52
N PRO A 31 -11.41 10.47 2.45
CA PRO A 31 -11.38 11.34 3.63
C PRO A 31 -10.04 11.15 4.34
N TYR A 32 -9.52 12.22 4.95
CA TYR A 32 -8.22 12.27 5.64
C TYR A 32 -6.96 12.28 4.76
N HIS A 33 -7.08 12.08 3.44
CA HIS A 33 -5.91 12.20 2.56
C HIS A 33 -5.49 13.66 2.33
N LEU A 34 -6.44 14.57 2.36
CA LEU A 34 -6.20 16.01 2.34
C LEU A 34 -6.51 16.63 3.71
N PRO A 35 -5.86 17.75 4.05
CA PRO A 35 -6.36 18.62 5.11
C PRO A 35 -7.78 19.09 4.76
N THR A 36 -8.54 19.52 5.78
CA THR A 36 -9.85 20.13 5.53
C THR A 36 -9.64 21.45 4.79
N LEU A 37 -10.11 21.52 3.55
CA LEU A 37 -9.98 22.70 2.69
C LEU A 37 -11.31 23.44 2.62
N THR A 38 -11.26 24.76 2.80
CA THR A 38 -12.37 25.68 2.61
C THR A 38 -12.18 26.53 1.36
N ILE A 39 -13.23 27.23 0.93
CA ILE A 39 -13.09 28.17 -0.19
C ILE A 39 -12.17 29.35 0.16
N ASN A 40 -12.08 29.74 1.44
CA ASN A 40 -11.17 30.80 1.88
C ASN A 40 -9.71 30.36 1.74
N ASP A 41 -9.40 29.08 1.92
CA ASP A 41 -8.05 28.55 1.71
C ASP A 41 -7.60 28.70 0.25
N ILE A 42 -8.53 28.52 -0.69
CA ILE A 42 -8.31 28.72 -2.14
C ILE A 42 -8.17 30.22 -2.44
N ILE A 43 -9.10 31.06 -1.99
CA ILE A 43 -9.11 32.50 -2.28
C ILE A 43 -7.88 33.20 -1.69
N LEU A 44 -7.50 32.86 -0.46
CA LEU A 44 -6.37 33.45 0.25
C LEU A 44 -5.04 32.72 -0.02
N GLN A 45 -5.06 31.63 -0.80
CA GLN A 45 -3.89 30.80 -1.11
C GLN A 45 -3.13 30.38 0.16
N THR A 46 -3.86 29.90 1.18
CA THR A 46 -3.25 29.51 2.45
C THR A 46 -2.23 28.39 2.23
N PRO A 47 -1.19 28.24 3.09
CA PRO A 47 -0.22 27.16 2.99
C PRO A 47 -0.86 25.76 2.92
N THR A 48 -2.03 25.60 3.55
CA THR A 48 -2.81 24.36 3.52
C THR A 48 -3.31 23.99 2.13
N ALA A 49 -3.65 24.98 1.29
CA ALA A 49 -4.10 24.78 -0.09
C ALA A 49 -2.96 24.78 -1.12
N THR A 50 -1.91 25.56 -0.88
CA THR A 50 -0.78 25.69 -1.82
C THR A 50 0.26 24.58 -1.66
N HIS A 51 0.38 24.00 -0.47
CA HIS A 51 1.32 22.93 -0.18
C HIS A 51 0.67 21.79 0.61
N ILE A 52 0.25 20.77 -0.10
CA ILE A 52 -0.23 19.52 0.50
C ILE A 52 1.00 18.62 0.75
N PRO A 53 1.24 18.19 2.00
CA PRO A 53 2.34 17.30 2.30
C PRO A 53 2.16 15.96 1.59
N ASN A 54 3.28 15.30 1.27
CA ASN A 54 3.32 13.99 0.61
C ASN A 54 2.77 13.96 -0.83
N ILE A 55 2.55 15.12 -1.43
CA ILE A 55 2.26 15.31 -2.85
C ILE A 55 3.47 16.02 -3.50
N PRO A 56 3.96 15.56 -4.67
CA PRO A 56 5.01 16.27 -5.39
C PRO A 56 4.61 17.70 -5.76
N THR A 57 5.59 18.62 -5.77
CA THR A 57 5.36 20.06 -5.97
C THR A 57 4.71 20.41 -7.30
N ASP A 58 4.94 19.62 -8.34
CA ASP A 58 4.44 19.87 -9.69
C ASP A 58 3.02 19.33 -9.96
N ILE A 59 2.48 18.50 -9.05
CA ILE A 59 1.11 17.98 -9.12
C ILE A 59 0.28 18.36 -7.87
N GLN A 60 0.58 19.52 -7.28
CA GLN A 60 -0.16 20.09 -6.14
C GLN A 60 -1.63 20.39 -6.50
N LEU A 61 -2.39 20.94 -5.55
CA LEU A 61 -3.82 21.17 -5.69
C LEU A 61 -4.23 21.93 -6.98
N PRO A 62 -3.49 22.96 -7.47
CA PRO A 62 -3.83 23.61 -8.73
C PRO A 62 -3.85 22.63 -9.91
N PHE A 63 -2.83 21.77 -10.01
CA PHE A 63 -2.78 20.74 -11.04
C PHE A 63 -3.99 19.81 -10.95
N PHE A 64 -4.29 19.30 -9.75
CA PHE A 64 -5.43 18.40 -9.55
C PHE A 64 -6.76 19.04 -9.95
N LEU A 65 -7.04 20.27 -9.49
CA LEU A 65 -8.29 20.97 -9.77
C LEU A 65 -8.46 21.28 -11.26
N ARG A 66 -7.39 21.69 -11.94
CA ARG A 66 -7.36 21.99 -13.38
C ARG A 66 -7.63 20.75 -14.22
N HIS A 67 -7.08 19.60 -13.82
CA HIS A 67 -7.18 18.35 -14.60
C HIS A 67 -8.26 17.40 -14.09
N ARG A 68 -9.09 17.81 -13.12
CA ARG A 68 -10.09 16.92 -12.50
C ARG A 68 -11.02 16.25 -13.51
N ALA A 69 -11.42 16.95 -14.57
CA ALA A 69 -12.26 16.41 -15.64
C ALA A 69 -11.59 15.25 -16.39
N LEU A 70 -10.30 15.40 -16.73
CA LEU A 70 -9.51 14.35 -17.37
C LEU A 70 -9.31 13.14 -16.46
N LEU A 71 -9.12 13.36 -15.16
CA LEU A 71 -9.04 12.29 -14.17
C LEU A 71 -10.37 11.51 -14.08
N ALA A 72 -11.50 12.23 -14.03
CA ALA A 72 -12.84 11.63 -13.97
C ALA A 72 -13.18 10.81 -15.21
N ARG A 73 -12.75 11.30 -16.39
CA ARG A 73 -12.97 10.65 -17.67
C ARG A 73 -12.58 9.18 -17.61
N ASP A 74 -11.43 8.87 -17.01
CA ASP A 74 -10.90 7.51 -16.93
C ASP A 74 -11.33 6.78 -15.64
N ASP A 75 -12.49 7.14 -15.06
CA ASP A 75 -13.01 6.63 -13.77
C ASP A 75 -12.02 6.77 -12.61
N ASP A 76 -11.20 7.83 -12.65
CA ASP A 76 -10.11 8.06 -11.71
C ASP A 76 -9.09 6.89 -11.66
N ARG A 77 -9.01 6.07 -12.72
CA ARG A 77 -8.12 4.91 -12.83
C ARG A 77 -6.85 5.26 -13.61
N PRO A 78 -5.68 4.77 -13.17
CA PRO A 78 -4.47 5.00 -13.91
C PRO A 78 -4.46 4.10 -15.16
N LEU A 79 -4.08 4.65 -16.30
CA LEU A 79 -3.94 3.92 -17.56
C LEU A 79 -2.46 3.71 -17.90
N LYS A 80 -2.15 2.54 -18.49
CA LYS A 80 -0.79 2.20 -18.93
C LYS A 80 -0.35 3.01 -20.15
N SER A 81 -1.28 3.25 -21.06
CA SER A 81 -1.01 3.95 -22.31
C SER A 81 -0.62 5.40 -22.07
N GLU A 82 0.63 5.76 -22.40
CA GLU A 82 1.10 7.16 -22.30
C GLU A 82 0.35 8.08 -23.27
N LYS A 83 -0.16 7.52 -24.38
CA LYS A 83 -0.98 8.27 -25.34
C LYS A 83 -2.36 8.62 -24.78
N ALA A 84 -2.98 7.70 -24.02
CA ALA A 84 -4.32 7.90 -23.47
C ALA A 84 -4.30 8.77 -22.20
N GLN A 85 -3.27 8.59 -21.36
CA GLN A 85 -3.11 9.29 -20.11
C GLN A 85 -1.65 9.66 -19.91
N ASN A 86 -1.34 10.95 -19.78
CA ASN A 86 0.01 11.43 -19.50
C ASN A 86 0.50 10.96 -18.12
N MET A 87 1.81 10.77 -17.96
CA MET A 87 2.45 10.44 -16.68
C MET A 87 2.00 11.30 -15.50
N ASN A 88 1.82 12.62 -15.65
CA ASN A 88 1.41 13.50 -14.55
C ASN A 88 -0.02 13.25 -14.07
N LEU A 89 -0.94 12.87 -14.95
CA LEU A 89 -2.29 12.44 -14.56
C LEU A 89 -2.22 11.13 -13.79
N THR A 90 -1.43 10.17 -14.27
CA THR A 90 -1.18 8.91 -13.54
C THR A 90 -0.59 9.19 -12.16
N ARG A 91 0.42 10.05 -12.06
CA ARG A 91 1.00 10.47 -10.77
C ARG A 91 -0.09 11.08 -9.86
N ALA A 92 -0.92 11.98 -10.37
CA ALA A 92 -2.02 12.55 -9.60
C ALA A 92 -2.98 11.48 -9.07
N ILE A 93 -3.36 10.48 -9.87
CA ILE A 93 -4.23 9.38 -9.43
C ILE A 93 -3.61 8.62 -8.25
N TRP A 94 -2.33 8.28 -8.34
CA TRP A 94 -1.62 7.54 -7.30
C TRP A 94 -1.39 8.36 -6.03
N PHE A 95 -0.97 9.62 -6.18
CA PHE A 95 -0.65 10.49 -5.06
C PHE A 95 -1.89 11.03 -4.35
N TYR A 96 -2.99 11.27 -5.07
CA TYR A 96 -4.30 11.64 -4.48
C TYR A 96 -5.17 10.44 -4.10
N ARG A 97 -4.67 9.21 -4.30
CA ARG A 97 -5.33 7.95 -3.91
C ARG A 97 -6.74 7.80 -4.51
N LEU A 98 -6.90 8.21 -5.76
CA LEU A 98 -8.23 8.17 -6.40
C LEU A 98 -8.64 6.74 -6.76
N ASP A 99 -7.67 5.91 -7.16
CA ASP A 99 -7.90 4.47 -7.36
C ASP A 99 -7.58 3.69 -6.07
N SER A 100 -8.62 3.21 -5.41
CA SER A 100 -8.49 2.39 -4.20
C SER A 100 -7.67 1.10 -4.39
N ALA A 101 -7.57 0.59 -5.62
CA ALA A 101 -6.79 -0.61 -5.96
C ALA A 101 -5.30 -0.31 -6.19
N ARG A 102 -4.93 0.95 -6.50
CA ARG A 102 -3.58 1.35 -6.89
C ARG A 102 -3.11 2.56 -6.09
N GLN A 103 -2.68 2.26 -4.87
CA GLN A 103 -2.17 3.23 -3.92
C GLN A 103 -1.00 2.64 -3.11
N PHE A 104 -0.24 3.50 -2.44
CA PHE A 104 0.89 3.10 -1.60
C PHE A 104 0.51 2.88 -0.12
N GLN A 105 -0.78 2.94 0.24
CA GLN A 105 -1.28 2.90 1.63
C GLN A 105 -1.82 1.52 2.07
N ARG A 106 -1.79 1.26 3.39
CA ARG A 106 -2.17 0.00 4.05
C ARG A 106 -3.66 -0.21 4.35
N TYR A 107 -4.45 0.85 4.55
CA TYR A 107 -5.59 0.78 5.51
C TYR A 107 -6.93 0.27 4.98
N HIS A 108 -7.20 0.30 3.67
CA HIS A 108 -8.37 -0.41 3.19
C HIS A 108 -8.10 -1.91 3.23
N ASP A 109 -9.16 -2.69 3.44
CA ASP A 109 -9.24 -4.16 3.55
C ASP A 109 -8.47 -4.93 2.45
N GLY A 110 -7.55 -4.36 1.65
CA GLY A 110 -7.83 -3.67 0.37
C GLY A 110 -6.70 -3.69 -0.69
N VAL A 111 -5.45 -3.41 -0.31
CA VAL A 111 -4.24 -3.83 -1.07
C VAL A 111 -4.07 -5.37 -0.96
N ARG A 112 -5.23 -6.05 -1.02
CA ARG A 112 -5.69 -7.39 -0.60
C ARG A 112 -4.76 -8.47 -1.10
N TRP A 113 -3.66 -8.81 -0.44
CA TRP A 113 -3.34 -8.51 0.94
C TRP A 113 -1.82 -8.36 1.06
N ASN A 114 -1.33 -7.11 1.16
CA ASN A 114 0.07 -6.72 0.90
C ASN A 114 0.65 -7.47 -0.29
N LEU A 115 -0.19 -7.40 -1.32
CA LEU A 115 -0.22 -8.17 -2.55
C LEU A 115 0.31 -9.62 -2.36
N ALA A 116 -0.51 -10.33 -1.57
CA ALA A 116 -0.53 -11.74 -1.20
C ALA A 116 0.85 -12.18 -0.74
N ILE A 117 1.26 -11.39 0.27
CA ILE A 117 2.55 -11.35 0.96
C ILE A 117 3.70 -11.57 -0.03
N TYR A 118 3.81 -10.56 -0.89
CA TYR A 118 4.87 -10.31 -1.87
C TYR A 118 4.95 -11.34 -2.99
N THR A 119 3.76 -11.78 -3.39
CA THR A 119 3.49 -13.03 -4.11
C THR A 119 4.37 -14.15 -3.56
N ALA A 120 4.13 -14.37 -2.28
CA ALA A 120 4.84 -15.28 -1.41
C ALA A 120 6.37 -15.26 -1.54
N LEU A 121 6.88 -14.03 -1.41
CA LEU A 121 8.27 -13.64 -1.32
C LEU A 121 9.16 -14.08 -2.48
N LEU A 122 8.74 -13.68 -3.68
CA LEU A 122 9.40 -14.08 -4.93
C LEU A 122 9.38 -15.61 -5.07
N ALA A 123 8.23 -16.15 -4.69
CA ALA A 123 7.84 -17.54 -4.62
C ALA A 123 8.69 -18.47 -3.71
N TYR A 124 10.01 -18.34 -3.58
CA TYR A 124 10.87 -18.87 -2.48
C TYR A 124 12.39 -18.75 -2.78
N SER A 125 12.89 -17.82 -3.62
CA SER A 125 14.36 -17.54 -3.70
C SER A 125 15.31 -18.75 -3.91
N SER A 126 14.95 -19.65 -4.85
CA SER A 126 15.78 -20.70 -5.48
C SER A 126 17.26 -20.31 -5.68
N PRO A 127 18.22 -21.18 -5.32
CA PRO A 127 18.58 -22.28 -6.22
C PRO A 127 18.29 -23.65 -5.59
N GLY A 128 17.58 -24.53 -6.30
CA GLY A 128 17.79 -25.96 -6.07
C GLY A 128 19.26 -26.27 -6.44
N PRO A 129 20.04 -27.00 -5.62
CA PRO A 129 21.29 -27.55 -6.09
C PRO A 129 20.99 -28.35 -7.35
N THR A 130 21.72 -28.09 -8.43
CA THR A 130 21.87 -29.07 -9.50
C THR A 130 22.29 -30.36 -8.80
N LEU A 131 21.38 -31.33 -8.68
CA LEU A 131 21.76 -32.70 -8.39
C LEU A 131 22.52 -33.17 -9.62
N THR A 132 23.78 -32.75 -9.75
CA THR A 132 24.77 -33.59 -10.40
C THR A 132 24.86 -34.81 -9.51
N THR A 133 24.06 -35.83 -9.83
CA THR A 133 24.27 -37.20 -9.40
C THR A 133 25.61 -37.65 -9.99
N THR A 134 26.70 -37.12 -9.46
CA THR A 134 28.02 -37.72 -9.59
C THR A 134 28.06 -38.74 -8.48
N THR A 135 27.65 -39.96 -8.81
CA THR A 135 27.84 -41.16 -7.99
C THR A 135 29.29 -41.19 -7.51
N PRO A 136 29.59 -40.98 -6.20
CA PRO A 136 30.91 -41.26 -5.68
C PRO A 136 31.00 -42.77 -5.49
N ALA A 137 32.03 -43.36 -6.09
CA ALA A 137 32.43 -44.72 -5.79
C ALA A 137 32.65 -44.87 -4.28
N VAL A 138 31.97 -45.85 -3.69
CA VAL A 138 32.10 -46.28 -2.31
C VAL A 138 33.55 -46.69 -2.05
N THR A 139 34.24 -45.97 -1.18
CA THR A 139 35.36 -46.50 -0.41
C THR A 139 35.04 -46.40 1.08
N ASN A 140 34.84 -47.56 1.67
CA ASN A 140 34.62 -47.74 3.10
C ASN A 140 35.88 -47.33 3.86
N SER A 141 35.76 -46.37 4.78
CA SER A 141 36.75 -46.22 5.85
C SER A 141 36.06 -45.97 7.18
N THR A 142 36.18 -46.99 8.02
CA THR A 142 35.76 -47.12 9.41
C THR A 142 36.43 -46.08 10.30
N ARG A 143 35.67 -45.33 11.11
CA ARG A 143 36.17 -44.81 12.39
C ARG A 143 35.06 -44.47 13.40
N THR A 144 35.36 -44.88 14.62
CA THR A 144 34.59 -44.97 15.87
C THR A 144 34.34 -43.61 16.55
N PRO A 145 33.36 -43.51 17.48
CA PRO A 145 33.01 -42.27 18.17
C PRO A 145 33.75 -42.11 19.50
N THR A 146 34.12 -40.87 19.83
CA THR A 146 34.57 -40.46 21.18
C THR A 146 33.54 -39.49 21.77
N ILE A 147 32.85 -39.95 22.81
CA ILE A 147 31.90 -39.19 23.63
C ILE A 147 32.69 -38.41 24.69
N ASN A 148 32.62 -37.08 24.67
CA ASN A 148 33.09 -36.25 25.79
C ASN A 148 31.89 -35.54 26.42
N ASN A 149 31.42 -36.10 27.54
CA ASN A 149 30.49 -35.47 28.46
C ASN A 149 31.24 -34.41 29.28
N ARG A 150 30.88 -33.13 29.13
CA ARG A 150 31.35 -32.05 30.02
C ARG A 150 30.16 -31.53 30.82
N ALA A 151 30.20 -31.80 32.13
CA ALA A 151 29.22 -31.36 33.11
C ALA A 151 29.22 -29.82 33.26
N ILE A 152 28.03 -29.23 33.32
CA ILE A 152 27.78 -27.82 33.62
C ILE A 152 27.41 -27.72 35.11
N PRO A 153 28.01 -26.80 35.89
CA PRO A 153 27.65 -26.61 37.29
C PRO A 153 26.32 -25.84 37.45
N PRO A 154 25.54 -26.11 38.52
CA PRO A 154 24.29 -25.41 38.79
C PRO A 154 24.55 -23.97 39.26
N GLY A 155 23.98 -23.00 38.55
CA GLY A 155 23.97 -21.59 38.94
C GLY A 155 22.88 -21.26 39.98
N PRO A 156 23.01 -20.12 40.69
CA PRO A 156 22.17 -19.79 41.84
C PRO A 156 20.74 -19.44 41.45
N HIS A 157 19.80 -20.03 42.21
CA HIS A 157 18.37 -19.75 42.14
C HIS A 157 18.08 -18.30 42.57
N TYR A 158 17.52 -17.50 41.65
CA TYR A 158 16.80 -16.28 41.99
C TYR A 158 15.29 -16.59 42.04
N PRO A 159 14.57 -16.23 43.11
CA PRO A 159 13.12 -16.34 43.12
C PRO A 159 12.50 -15.25 42.22
N PRO A 160 11.48 -15.59 41.41
CA PRO A 160 10.80 -14.61 40.57
C PRO A 160 9.93 -13.65 41.43
N PRO A 161 9.78 -12.39 41.02
CA PRO A 161 8.90 -11.44 41.69
C PRO A 161 7.44 -11.86 41.52
N SER A 162 6.71 -11.90 42.64
CA SER A 162 5.27 -12.19 42.69
C SER A 162 4.48 -11.10 41.94
N ARG A 163 4.05 -11.39 40.71
CA ARG A 163 3.04 -10.59 40.00
C ARG A 163 1.66 -11.14 40.32
N ASN A 164 0.88 -10.34 41.05
CA ASN A 164 -0.56 -10.53 41.24
C ASN A 164 -1.29 -10.48 39.88
N TYR A 165 -1.57 -11.65 39.30
CA TYR A 165 -2.51 -11.80 38.21
C TYR A 165 -3.91 -12.00 38.77
N SER A 166 -4.68 -10.91 38.79
CA SER A 166 -6.12 -10.92 39.03
C SER A 166 -6.85 -11.75 37.98
N ASN A 167 -7.47 -12.84 38.45
CA ASN A 167 -8.70 -13.49 37.97
C ASN A 167 -9.15 -13.19 36.52
N TYR A 168 -8.50 -13.83 35.55
CA TYR A 168 -9.16 -14.18 34.29
C TYR A 168 -9.56 -15.66 34.34
N SER A 169 -10.86 -15.90 34.19
CA SER A 169 -11.49 -17.22 34.13
C SER A 169 -10.82 -18.12 33.07
N ASN A 170 -9.94 -19.01 33.51
CA ASN A 170 -9.35 -20.09 32.73
C ASN A 170 -10.42 -21.13 32.35
N LYS A 171 -11.15 -20.89 31.27
CA LYS A 171 -11.80 -22.01 30.56
C LYS A 171 -10.69 -22.77 29.82
N PRO A 172 -10.53 -24.08 30.03
CA PRO A 172 -9.50 -24.86 29.35
C PRO A 172 -9.73 -24.81 27.84
N ILE A 173 -8.84 -24.12 27.13
CA ILE A 173 -8.80 -24.10 25.67
C ILE A 173 -8.40 -25.51 25.25
N LYS A 174 -9.38 -26.32 24.82
CA LYS A 174 -9.10 -27.63 24.24
C LYS A 174 -8.20 -27.40 23.00
N PRO A 175 -7.00 -28.01 22.93
CA PRO A 175 -6.14 -27.88 21.77
C PRO A 175 -6.82 -28.58 20.60
N HIS A 176 -7.53 -27.81 19.76
CA HIS A 176 -7.99 -28.30 18.47
C HIS A 176 -6.78 -28.38 17.54
N SER A 177 -6.04 -29.48 17.64
CA SER A 177 -5.10 -29.91 16.61
C SER A 177 -5.92 -30.26 15.35
N ARG A 178 -6.25 -29.23 14.56
CA ARG A 178 -6.71 -29.42 13.19
C ARG A 178 -5.56 -30.07 12.41
N THR A 179 -5.54 -31.41 12.39
CA THR A 179 -4.74 -32.18 11.44
C THR A 179 -5.23 -31.80 10.04
N ARG A 180 -4.43 -30.98 9.35
CA ARG A 180 -4.73 -30.50 8.00
C ARG A 180 -4.73 -31.72 7.07
N PRO A 181 -5.74 -31.90 6.21
CA PRO A 181 -5.70 -32.96 5.21
C PRO A 181 -4.46 -32.80 4.32
N PRO A 182 -3.85 -33.91 3.85
CA PRO A 182 -2.69 -33.85 2.97
C PRO A 182 -3.04 -33.09 1.69
N GLN A 183 -2.46 -31.90 1.53
CA GLN A 183 -2.63 -31.10 0.31
C GLN A 183 -1.84 -31.77 -0.82
N LYS A 184 -2.48 -31.99 -1.98
CA LYS A 184 -1.77 -32.36 -3.21
C LYS A 184 -0.67 -31.32 -3.46
N ARG A 185 0.54 -31.78 -3.79
CA ARG A 185 1.68 -30.91 -4.07
C ARG A 185 1.44 -30.22 -5.40
N ASP A 186 0.86 -29.03 -5.36
CA ASP A 186 0.81 -28.15 -6.54
C ASP A 186 2.24 -27.83 -6.98
N THR A 187 2.51 -28.00 -8.28
CA THR A 187 3.81 -27.71 -8.90
C THR A 187 4.15 -26.24 -8.69
N TYR A 188 5.32 -26.01 -8.10
CA TYR A 188 5.85 -24.69 -7.83
C TYR A 188 6.29 -24.00 -9.13
N ILE A 189 5.87 -22.76 -9.36
CA ILE A 189 6.26 -21.97 -10.54
C ILE A 189 7.06 -20.74 -10.08
N PRO A 190 8.37 -20.66 -10.39
CA PRO A 190 9.18 -19.50 -10.03
C PRO A 190 8.72 -18.26 -10.79
N LEU A 191 8.84 -17.09 -10.16
CA LEU A 191 8.59 -15.82 -10.84
C LEU A 191 9.70 -15.53 -11.84
N SER A 192 9.33 -14.88 -12.95
CA SER A 192 10.33 -14.36 -13.88
C SER A 192 11.20 -13.26 -13.22
N PRO A 193 12.45 -13.04 -13.68
CA PRO A 193 13.29 -11.97 -13.17
C PRO A 193 12.66 -10.57 -13.32
N SER A 194 11.91 -10.32 -14.40
CA SER A 194 11.27 -9.02 -14.63
C SER A 194 10.08 -8.79 -13.69
N ALA A 195 9.26 -9.80 -13.43
CA ALA A 195 8.19 -9.73 -12.42
C ALA A 195 8.78 -9.50 -11.01
N THR A 196 9.89 -10.17 -10.71
CA THR A 196 10.65 -9.98 -9.45
C THR A 196 11.13 -8.54 -9.29
N ARG A 197 11.77 -7.95 -10.31
CA ARG A 197 12.19 -6.54 -10.25
C ARG A 197 11.00 -5.59 -10.08
N PHE A 198 9.93 -5.81 -10.83
CA PHE A 198 8.72 -4.99 -10.77
C PHE A 198 8.12 -4.96 -9.37
N ILE A 199 7.92 -6.13 -8.74
CA ILE A 199 7.37 -6.16 -7.38
C ILE A 199 8.35 -5.56 -6.37
N THR A 200 9.65 -5.78 -6.48
CA THR A 200 10.65 -5.15 -5.60
C THR A 200 10.60 -3.62 -5.67
N MET A 201 10.45 -3.04 -6.86
CA MET A 201 10.28 -1.57 -7.00
C MET A 201 9.01 -1.07 -6.32
N TYR A 202 7.89 -1.80 -6.44
CA TYR A 202 6.66 -1.48 -5.72
C TYR A 202 6.88 -1.49 -4.20
N LEU A 203 7.61 -2.47 -3.68
CA LEU A 203 7.90 -2.57 -2.24
C LEU A 203 8.79 -1.44 -1.74
N SER A 204 9.79 -1.04 -2.52
CA SER A 204 10.59 0.14 -2.22
C SER A 204 9.72 1.39 -2.15
N ALA A 205 8.76 1.55 -3.07
CA ALA A 205 7.82 2.67 -3.09
C ALA A 205 6.89 2.68 -1.86
N VAL A 206 6.40 1.51 -1.43
CA VAL A 206 5.59 1.37 -0.20
C VAL A 206 6.42 1.68 1.06
N LEU A 207 7.67 1.21 1.12
CA LEU A 207 8.58 1.50 2.24
C LEU A 207 8.94 2.99 2.30
N GLU A 208 9.20 3.62 1.16
CA GLU A 208 9.43 5.06 1.08
C GLU A 208 8.19 5.82 1.58
N HIS A 209 6.99 5.48 1.09
CA HIS A 209 5.76 6.11 1.56
C HIS A 209 5.58 6.00 3.08
N HIS A 210 5.93 4.86 3.67
CA HIS A 210 5.77 4.63 5.10
C HIS A 210 6.86 5.29 5.96
N ASN A 211 8.12 5.23 5.52
CA ASN A 211 9.27 5.63 6.34
C ASN A 211 9.71 7.07 6.10
N THR A 212 9.53 7.58 4.87
CA THR A 212 9.95 8.90 4.42
C THR A 212 8.89 9.49 3.48
N PRO A 213 7.67 9.78 3.98
CA PRO A 213 6.52 10.14 3.14
C PRO A 213 6.71 11.44 2.32
N HIS A 214 7.70 12.25 2.66
CA HIS A 214 8.07 13.49 1.96
C HIS A 214 9.07 13.28 0.80
N THR A 215 9.66 12.09 0.67
CA THR A 215 10.52 11.74 -0.48
C THR A 215 9.74 10.93 -1.50
N PHE A 216 10.01 11.13 -2.79
CA PHE A 216 9.22 10.54 -3.87
C PHE A 216 10.02 9.64 -4.81
N HIS A 217 11.31 9.43 -4.55
CA HIS A 217 12.21 8.81 -5.51
C HIS A 217 11.80 7.38 -5.89
N ALA A 218 11.55 6.53 -4.90
CA ALA A 218 11.16 5.14 -5.14
C ALA A 218 9.76 5.04 -5.77
N ARG A 219 8.81 5.89 -5.33
CA ARG A 219 7.47 5.98 -5.92
C ARG A 219 7.52 6.39 -7.40
N GLU A 220 8.30 7.40 -7.73
CA GLU A 220 8.47 7.89 -9.11
C GLU A 220 9.13 6.84 -10.02
N ILE A 221 10.18 6.16 -9.53
CA ILE A 221 10.81 5.05 -10.26
C ILE A 221 9.79 3.95 -10.56
N PHE A 222 9.00 3.56 -9.55
CA PHE A 222 7.98 2.54 -9.72
C PHE A 222 6.92 2.97 -10.75
N LEU A 223 6.40 4.19 -10.70
CA LEU A 223 5.37 4.65 -11.65
C LEU A 223 5.88 4.67 -13.09
N LYS A 224 7.11 5.13 -13.31
CA LYS A 224 7.77 5.08 -14.63
C LYS A 224 7.91 3.64 -15.12
N SER A 225 8.38 2.73 -14.26
CA SER A 225 8.47 1.32 -14.62
C SER A 225 7.10 0.67 -14.82
N TRP A 226 6.08 1.09 -14.08
CA TRP A 226 4.73 0.58 -14.23
C TRP A 226 4.24 0.90 -15.63
N LYS A 227 4.28 2.15 -16.07
CA LYS A 227 3.88 2.49 -17.45
C LYS A 227 4.71 1.81 -18.53
N ALA A 228 6.02 1.71 -18.33
CA ALA A 228 6.92 1.15 -19.34
C ALA A 228 6.87 -0.38 -19.48
N THR A 229 6.13 -1.09 -18.62
CA THR A 229 6.10 -2.56 -18.62
C THR A 229 4.67 -3.10 -18.69
N ARG A 230 4.54 -4.30 -19.26
CA ARG A 230 3.27 -5.04 -19.28
C ARG A 230 2.79 -5.51 -17.89
N TRP A 231 3.64 -5.40 -16.87
CA TRP A 231 3.33 -5.92 -15.54
C TRP A 231 2.34 -5.03 -14.82
N ASP A 232 1.29 -5.60 -14.26
CA ASP A 232 0.39 -4.90 -13.35
C ASP A 232 0.34 -5.56 -11.97
N LEU A 233 -0.10 -4.79 -10.99
CA LEU A 233 -0.47 -5.29 -9.68
C LEU A 233 -1.70 -6.17 -9.84
N PHE A 234 -1.74 -7.27 -9.11
CA PHE A 234 -2.88 -8.16 -9.20
C PHE A 234 -4.11 -7.53 -8.55
N THR A 235 -5.28 -7.90 -9.07
CA THR A 235 -6.57 -7.49 -8.53
C THR A 235 -7.32 -8.75 -8.09
N ILE A 236 -7.76 -8.78 -6.83
CA ILE A 236 -8.59 -9.89 -6.34
C ILE A 236 -10.04 -9.53 -6.51
N THR A 237 -10.66 -10.17 -7.49
CA THR A 237 -12.04 -9.90 -7.88
C THR A 237 -13.03 -10.80 -7.15
N SER A 238 -12.65 -12.05 -6.79
CA SER A 238 -13.61 -12.97 -6.16
C SER A 238 -13.71 -12.80 -4.63
N ALA A 239 -14.96 -12.78 -4.14
CA ALA A 239 -15.26 -12.72 -2.71
C ALA A 239 -14.69 -13.91 -1.93
N ALA A 240 -14.65 -15.10 -2.54
CA ALA A 240 -14.10 -16.31 -1.94
C ALA A 240 -12.58 -16.20 -1.70
N GLN A 241 -11.80 -15.80 -2.71
CA GLN A 241 -10.35 -15.58 -2.57
C GLN A 241 -10.06 -14.50 -1.52
N LYS A 242 -10.82 -13.40 -1.55
CA LYS A 242 -10.72 -12.33 -0.55
C LYS A 242 -10.94 -12.86 0.86
N LYS A 243 -11.95 -13.72 1.07
CA LYS A 243 -12.25 -14.35 2.36
C LYS A 243 -11.13 -15.29 2.83
N VAL A 244 -10.56 -16.10 1.93
CA VAL A 244 -9.45 -17.02 2.25
C VAL A 244 -8.22 -16.22 2.70
N LEU A 245 -7.81 -15.23 1.92
CA LEU A 245 -6.66 -14.39 2.27
C LEU A 245 -6.89 -13.62 3.57
N LYS A 246 -8.10 -13.12 3.81
CA LYS A 246 -8.48 -12.50 5.10
C LYS A 246 -8.19 -13.43 6.27
N GLY A 247 -8.53 -14.71 6.13
CA GLY A 247 -8.25 -15.74 7.13
C GLY A 247 -6.75 -15.93 7.37
N GLU A 248 -5.97 -16.11 6.31
CA GLU A 248 -4.52 -16.35 6.41
C GLU A 248 -3.75 -15.14 6.95
N MET A 249 -4.16 -13.92 6.60
CA MET A 249 -3.53 -12.71 7.12
C MET A 249 -3.81 -12.52 8.60
N LYS A 250 -5.02 -12.87 9.06
CA LYS A 250 -5.34 -12.90 10.48
C LYS A 250 -4.50 -13.94 11.23
N ARG A 251 -4.16 -15.08 10.60
CA ARG A 251 -3.22 -16.06 11.15
C ARG A 251 -1.82 -15.46 11.24
N LEU A 252 -1.27 -14.97 10.12
CA LEU A 252 0.09 -14.43 10.06
C LEU A 252 0.29 -13.22 10.98
N ALA A 253 -0.71 -12.36 11.15
CA ALA A 253 -0.63 -11.23 12.08
C ALA A 253 -0.29 -11.69 13.51
N LYS A 254 -0.87 -12.82 13.97
CA LYS A 254 -0.56 -13.38 15.30
C LYS A 254 0.86 -13.94 15.38
N GLU A 255 1.38 -14.49 14.29
CA GLU A 255 2.75 -15.01 14.24
C GLU A 255 3.77 -13.89 14.20
N TRP A 256 3.46 -12.79 13.50
CA TRP A 256 4.32 -11.62 13.42
C TRP A 256 4.61 -11.03 14.79
N ASP A 257 3.62 -10.90 15.66
CA ASP A 257 3.82 -10.41 17.02
C ASP A 257 4.92 -11.21 17.75
N ALA A 258 4.85 -12.54 17.71
CA ALA A 258 5.85 -13.42 18.32
C ALA A 258 7.23 -13.35 17.65
N VAL A 259 7.28 -13.19 16.32
CA VAL A 259 8.55 -13.06 15.58
C VAL A 259 9.23 -11.72 15.87
N LEU A 260 8.46 -10.64 15.92
CA LEU A 260 8.97 -9.31 16.25
C LEU A 260 9.48 -9.27 17.69
N ASP A 261 8.76 -9.84 18.65
CA ASP A 261 9.21 -9.94 20.05
C ASP A 261 10.52 -10.72 20.18
N ALA A 262 10.63 -11.86 19.49
CA ALA A 262 11.85 -12.66 19.48
C ALA A 262 13.04 -11.89 18.88
N GLU A 263 12.83 -11.12 17.81
CA GLU A 263 13.89 -10.33 17.19
C GLU A 263 14.32 -9.15 18.07
N ILE A 264 13.39 -8.54 18.81
CA ILE A 264 13.71 -7.51 19.83
C ILE A 264 14.58 -8.11 20.94
N GLN A 265 14.23 -9.31 21.43
CA GLN A 265 15.02 -10.00 22.47
C GLN A 265 16.42 -10.37 21.97
N LYS A 266 16.53 -10.81 20.71
CA LYS A 266 17.79 -11.24 20.09
C LYS A 266 18.73 -10.08 19.79
N SER A 267 18.24 -9.03 19.15
CA SER A 267 19.05 -7.94 18.57
C SER A 267 19.06 -6.68 19.43
N GLY A 268 18.28 -6.66 20.51
CA GLY A 268 18.01 -5.46 21.30
C GLY A 268 17.15 -4.45 20.52
N ARG A 269 16.65 -3.43 21.23
CA ARG A 269 15.77 -2.42 20.62
C ARG A 269 16.45 -1.63 19.50
N VAL A 270 17.71 -1.21 19.69
CA VAL A 270 18.44 -0.41 18.69
C VAL A 270 18.72 -1.23 17.43
N GLY A 271 19.15 -2.49 17.59
CA GLY A 271 19.36 -3.40 16.47
C GLY A 271 18.07 -3.72 15.73
N PHE A 272 16.98 -3.93 16.48
CA PHE A 272 15.65 -4.13 15.91
C PHE A 272 15.18 -2.94 15.08
N GLU A 273 15.25 -1.71 15.59
CA GLU A 273 14.79 -0.53 14.84
C GLU A 273 15.62 -0.32 13.56
N ARG A 274 16.94 -0.53 13.62
CA ARG A 274 17.83 -0.44 12.45
C ARG A 274 17.54 -1.50 11.40
N GLY A 275 17.33 -2.75 11.82
CA GLY A 275 17.16 -3.88 10.90
C GLY A 275 15.73 -4.08 10.41
N VAL A 276 14.79 -4.12 11.35
CA VAL A 276 13.41 -4.59 11.17
C VAL A 276 12.36 -3.49 11.34
N GLY A 277 12.61 -2.49 12.19
CA GLY A 277 11.63 -1.44 12.54
C GLY A 277 11.04 -0.69 11.35
N ARG A 278 11.83 -0.50 10.28
CA ARG A 278 11.39 0.11 9.01
C ARG A 278 10.31 -0.70 8.24
N PHE A 279 10.22 -2.02 8.48
CA PHE A 279 9.20 -2.86 7.86
C PHE A 279 7.90 -2.83 8.67
N VAL A 280 8.00 -2.62 9.98
CA VAL A 280 6.86 -2.60 10.90
C VAL A 280 5.97 -1.40 10.62
N GLY A 281 4.67 -1.66 10.46
CA GLY A 281 3.68 -0.63 10.15
C GLY A 281 3.41 -0.48 8.66
N GLY A 282 4.46 -0.63 7.83
CA GLY A 282 4.38 -0.55 6.37
C GLY A 282 4.14 -1.91 5.72
N LEU A 283 5.14 -2.80 5.79
CA LEU A 283 5.11 -4.13 5.16
C LEU A 283 4.60 -5.22 6.11
N VAL A 284 5.00 -5.13 7.38
CA VAL A 284 4.73 -6.14 8.42
C VAL A 284 3.72 -5.58 9.43
N PRO A 285 2.67 -6.35 9.79
CA PRO A 285 1.79 -5.94 10.87
C PRO A 285 2.54 -5.95 12.20
N GLY A 286 2.32 -4.93 13.02
CA GLY A 286 2.91 -4.82 14.35
C GLY A 286 2.90 -3.37 14.83
N ARG A 287 3.27 -3.18 16.10
CA ARG A 287 3.54 -1.87 16.68
C ARG A 287 5.04 -1.68 16.75
N ARG A 288 5.55 -0.49 16.43
CA ARG A 288 6.96 -0.17 16.68
C ARG A 288 7.21 -0.23 18.19
N ALA A 289 8.33 -0.81 18.59
CA ALA A 289 8.68 -0.98 20.00
C ALA A 289 8.71 0.39 20.72
N GLY A 290 9.01 1.45 19.96
CA GLY A 290 9.05 2.87 20.33
C GLY A 290 8.10 3.34 21.43
N GLY A 291 6.83 2.92 21.46
CA GLY A 291 5.85 3.37 22.47
C GLY A 291 5.52 4.86 22.42
N GLY A 292 6.40 5.69 21.88
CA GLY A 292 6.01 6.91 21.21
C GLY A 292 5.05 6.52 20.11
N GLU A 293 3.79 6.89 20.29
CA GLU A 293 3.00 7.35 19.16
C GLU A 293 3.93 8.30 18.39
N LEU A 294 4.65 7.77 17.39
CA LEU A 294 4.94 8.60 16.22
C LEU A 294 3.60 9.27 15.96
N PRO A 295 3.54 10.61 15.84
CA PRO A 295 2.32 11.24 15.40
C PRO A 295 1.96 10.45 14.17
N SER A 296 0.93 9.62 14.29
CA SER A 296 0.43 8.84 13.19
C SER A 296 0.11 9.97 12.23
N SER A 297 0.92 10.16 11.17
CA SER A 297 0.92 11.44 10.43
C SER A 297 -0.47 11.74 9.89
N ASP A 298 -1.29 10.70 9.90
CA ASP A 298 -2.71 10.67 9.78
C ASP A 298 -3.22 9.96 11.06
N GLY A 299 -4.07 10.60 11.87
CA GLY A 299 -4.58 10.09 13.17
C GLY A 299 -5.39 8.79 13.07
N TYR A 300 -4.72 7.68 12.80
CA TYR A 300 -5.31 6.37 12.57
C TYR A 300 -5.38 5.58 13.88
N GLY A 301 -6.44 5.85 14.66
CA GLY A 301 -6.94 4.92 15.65
C GLY A 301 -7.30 3.56 15.01
N ALA A 302 -7.30 2.52 15.83
CA ALA A 302 -7.63 1.15 15.45
C ALA A 302 -9.13 1.00 15.09
N TYR A 303 -9.53 1.37 13.87
CA TYR A 303 -10.87 1.12 13.35
C TYR A 303 -10.97 -0.30 12.79
N ALA A 304 -11.87 -1.09 13.38
CA ALA A 304 -12.15 -2.46 13.01
C ALA A 304 -12.82 -2.54 11.62
N LEU A 305 -12.15 -3.20 10.66
CA LEU A 305 -12.59 -4.07 9.55
C LEU A 305 -14.06 -4.06 9.03
N SER A 306 -14.78 -2.95 9.06
CA SER A 306 -16.17 -2.85 8.59
C SER A 306 -16.35 -1.64 7.67
N SER A 307 -16.51 -1.87 6.37
CA SER A 307 -17.20 -0.90 5.52
C SER A 307 -17.81 -1.55 4.26
N GLY A 308 -19.08 -1.23 4.01
CA GLY A 308 -19.87 -1.55 2.81
C GLY A 308 -20.01 -0.31 1.92
N MET A 309 -20.20 -0.52 0.61
CA MET A 309 -20.34 0.55 -0.39
C MET A 309 -21.71 0.46 -1.07
N SER A 310 -22.28 1.62 -1.41
CA SER A 310 -23.48 1.80 -2.25
C SER A 310 -23.20 2.91 -3.28
N SER A 311 -23.61 2.72 -4.53
CA SER A 311 -23.42 3.66 -5.65
C SER A 311 -24.74 4.28 -6.11
N VAL A 312 -24.70 5.53 -6.61
CA VAL A 312 -25.84 6.28 -7.16
C VAL A 312 -25.42 6.88 -8.50
N GLY A 313 -26.29 6.75 -9.51
CA GLY A 313 -26.08 7.24 -10.89
C GLY A 313 -26.77 8.57 -11.18
N ILE A 314 -26.15 9.37 -12.07
CA ILE A 314 -26.66 10.66 -12.56
C ILE A 314 -26.40 10.70 -14.09
N LYS A 315 -27.37 11.22 -14.85
CA LYS A 315 -27.29 11.47 -16.31
C LYS A 315 -26.94 12.95 -16.56
N VAL A 316 -26.31 13.26 -17.70
CA VAL A 316 -26.67 14.32 -18.68
C VAL A 316 -25.47 14.78 -19.54
N GLU A 317 -25.78 14.88 -20.85
CA GLU A 317 -25.34 15.70 -22.01
C GLU A 317 -23.88 16.04 -22.36
N GLU A 318 -23.68 16.13 -23.68
CA GLU A 318 -22.48 15.86 -24.45
C GLU A 318 -21.98 17.11 -25.19
N GLY A 319 -20.66 17.31 -25.22
CA GLY A 319 -19.97 18.34 -26.00
C GLY A 319 -18.53 18.52 -25.53
N VAL A 320 -17.55 18.00 -26.29
CA VAL A 320 -16.12 18.07 -25.94
C VAL A 320 -15.36 18.81 -27.05
N GLU A 321 -14.74 19.94 -26.69
CA GLU A 321 -13.66 20.56 -27.45
C GLU A 321 -12.32 20.35 -26.71
N GLU A 322 -11.29 20.01 -27.49
CA GLU A 322 -9.94 19.66 -27.03
C GLU A 322 -9.10 20.92 -26.82
N ALA A 323 -8.92 21.34 -25.55
CA ALA A 323 -8.21 22.57 -25.21
C ALA A 323 -6.68 22.37 -25.14
N VAL A 324 -5.97 22.94 -26.10
CA VAL A 324 -4.52 23.16 -26.07
C VAL A 324 -4.23 24.46 -25.29
N MET A 325 -3.62 24.38 -24.10
CA MET A 325 -3.33 25.58 -23.28
C MET A 325 -1.89 26.08 -23.43
N GLN A 326 -1.76 27.34 -23.89
CA GLN A 326 -0.57 28.18 -23.73
C GLN A 326 -0.61 28.88 -22.36
N GLY A 327 0.53 28.94 -21.68
CA GLY A 327 0.67 29.56 -20.36
C GLY A 327 0.60 31.09 -20.42
N VAL A 328 -0.33 31.67 -19.65
CA VAL A 328 -0.42 33.11 -19.40
C VAL A 328 0.20 33.39 -18.03
N GLU A 329 1.35 34.06 -18.00
CA GLU A 329 2.01 34.53 -16.77
C GLU A 329 1.31 35.78 -16.20
N GLY A 330 0.07 35.61 -15.74
CA GLY A 330 -0.63 36.64 -14.97
C GLY A 330 -0.50 36.36 -13.47
N GLY A 331 -0.22 37.38 -12.65
CA GLY A 331 -0.19 37.29 -11.17
C GLY A 331 -1.55 37.03 -10.51
N GLY A 332 -2.38 36.19 -11.13
CA GLY A 332 -3.68 35.76 -10.65
C GLY A 332 -3.60 34.66 -9.60
N ASN A 333 -4.74 34.38 -8.97
CA ASN A 333 -4.86 33.27 -8.02
C ASN A 333 -4.99 31.96 -8.82
N GLU A 334 -3.85 31.27 -9.03
CA GLU A 334 -3.80 30.03 -9.82
C GLU A 334 -4.76 28.95 -9.29
N LEU A 335 -4.94 28.85 -7.97
CA LEU A 335 -5.85 27.90 -7.34
C LEU A 335 -7.31 28.19 -7.72
N LEU A 336 -7.70 29.46 -7.70
CA LEU A 336 -9.04 29.88 -8.07
C LEU A 336 -9.31 29.67 -9.56
N ASP A 337 -8.32 29.97 -10.41
CA ASP A 337 -8.39 29.75 -11.85
C ASP A 337 -8.51 28.24 -12.15
N ALA A 338 -7.71 27.41 -11.49
CA ALA A 338 -7.78 25.95 -11.60
C ALA A 338 -9.13 25.38 -11.09
N LEU A 339 -9.68 25.96 -10.01
CA LEU A 339 -10.99 25.58 -9.49
C LEU A 339 -12.08 25.84 -10.53
N ARG A 340 -12.04 26.99 -11.21
CA ARG A 340 -13.03 27.41 -12.22
C ARG A 340 -13.00 26.63 -13.53
N VAL A 341 -11.91 25.89 -13.83
CA VAL A 341 -11.86 25.04 -15.03
C VAL A 341 -13.07 24.11 -15.07
N PRO A 342 -13.86 24.10 -16.16
CA PRO A 342 -15.08 23.31 -16.25
C PRO A 342 -14.86 21.83 -15.89
N PHE A 343 -15.71 21.32 -15.01
CA PHE A 343 -15.77 19.91 -14.68
C PHE A 343 -16.99 19.30 -15.34
N HIS A 344 -16.83 18.89 -16.59
CA HIS A 344 -17.85 18.12 -17.29
C HIS A 344 -17.94 16.75 -16.62
N GLY A 345 -19.18 16.28 -16.37
CA GLY A 345 -19.42 14.96 -15.80
C GLY A 345 -18.80 13.86 -16.66
N GLN A 346 -18.67 12.65 -16.09
CA GLN A 346 -18.20 11.47 -16.82
C GLN A 346 -19.05 11.28 -18.09
N GLY A 347 -18.53 11.72 -19.24
CA GLY A 347 -19.12 11.37 -20.54
C GLY A 347 -19.11 9.85 -20.70
N GLU A 348 -20.02 9.33 -21.51
CA GLU A 348 -20.06 7.89 -21.79
C GLU A 348 -18.69 7.44 -22.31
N LEU A 349 -18.02 6.65 -21.48
CA LEU A 349 -16.70 6.09 -21.75
C LEU A 349 -16.78 5.28 -23.04
N GLY A 350 -16.24 5.83 -24.13
CA GLY A 350 -15.90 5.04 -25.31
C GLY A 350 -15.04 3.88 -24.83
N GLY A 351 -15.49 2.65 -25.08
CA GLY A 351 -14.87 1.44 -24.54
C GLY A 351 -13.37 1.43 -24.80
N MET A 352 -12.59 1.75 -23.76
CA MET A 352 -11.14 1.74 -23.87
C MET A 352 -10.70 0.31 -24.13
N GLN A 353 -9.90 0.14 -25.17
CA GLN A 353 -9.23 -1.14 -25.42
C GLN A 353 -8.25 -1.37 -24.26
N ASP A 354 -8.55 -2.38 -23.45
CA ASP A 354 -7.63 -2.83 -22.41
C ASP A 354 -6.32 -3.25 -23.09
N GLU A 355 -5.26 -2.47 -22.87
CA GLU A 355 -3.91 -2.91 -23.24
C GLU A 355 -3.64 -4.27 -22.59
N GLU A 356 -2.96 -5.16 -23.31
CA GLU A 356 -2.64 -6.51 -22.85
C GLU A 356 -1.69 -6.43 -21.63
N THR A 357 -2.28 -6.38 -20.43
CA THR A 357 -1.56 -6.34 -19.17
C THR A 357 -1.48 -7.73 -18.56
N SER A 358 -0.36 -8.03 -17.91
CA SER A 358 -0.11 -9.29 -17.22
C SER A 358 0.08 -9.03 -15.73
N THR A 359 -0.64 -9.75 -14.88
CA THR A 359 -0.36 -9.74 -13.43
C THR A 359 0.95 -10.45 -13.13
N VAL A 360 1.70 -9.99 -12.12
CA VAL A 360 2.99 -10.61 -11.71
C VAL A 360 2.91 -12.11 -11.40
N ALA A 361 1.75 -12.60 -10.95
CA ALA A 361 1.44 -14.01 -10.76
C ALA A 361 -0.07 -14.25 -10.65
N GLU A 362 -0.48 -15.49 -10.84
CA GLU A 362 -1.88 -15.89 -10.65
C GLU A 362 -2.29 -15.91 -9.16
N ALA A 363 -3.50 -15.43 -8.87
CA ALA A 363 -4.00 -15.34 -7.50
C ALA A 363 -4.03 -16.69 -6.76
N ARG A 364 -4.36 -17.78 -7.44
CA ARG A 364 -4.37 -19.14 -6.84
C ARG A 364 -3.01 -19.53 -6.27
N TYR A 365 -1.94 -19.14 -6.97
CA TYR A 365 -0.58 -19.46 -6.60
C TYR A 365 -0.13 -18.65 -5.39
N ALA A 366 -0.39 -17.34 -5.41
CA ALA A 366 -0.07 -16.48 -4.28
C ALA A 366 -0.77 -16.95 -2.99
N ILE A 367 -2.03 -17.38 -3.09
CA ILE A 367 -2.80 -17.92 -1.96
C ILE A 367 -2.18 -19.21 -1.43
N SER A 368 -1.81 -20.16 -2.31
CA SER A 368 -1.31 -21.47 -1.88
C SER A 368 0.02 -21.36 -1.13
N VAL A 369 0.90 -20.45 -1.52
CA VAL A 369 2.18 -20.27 -0.85
C VAL A 369 2.01 -19.50 0.47
N VAL A 370 1.16 -18.46 0.51
CA VAL A 370 0.80 -17.78 1.77
C VAL A 370 0.24 -18.74 2.82
N GLN A 371 -0.51 -19.76 2.40
CA GLN A 371 -1.03 -20.80 3.29
C GLN A 371 0.05 -21.74 3.87
N ARG A 372 1.27 -21.74 3.30
CA ARG A 372 2.40 -22.59 3.71
C ARG A 372 3.46 -21.82 4.50
N MET A 373 3.63 -20.53 4.25
CA MET A 373 4.64 -19.70 4.91
C MET A 373 4.21 -19.25 6.31
N GLY A 374 5.17 -19.20 7.23
CA GLY A 374 5.06 -18.52 8.51
C GLY A 374 5.79 -17.17 8.52
N ALA A 375 5.50 -16.34 9.51
CA ALA A 375 6.20 -15.06 9.69
C ALA A 375 7.74 -15.23 9.81
N ARG A 376 8.18 -16.34 10.41
CA ARG A 376 9.61 -16.70 10.56
C ARG A 376 10.33 -16.91 9.22
N ASP A 377 9.62 -17.46 8.23
CA ASP A 377 10.16 -17.65 6.88
C ASP A 377 10.22 -16.33 6.12
N ILE A 378 9.29 -15.42 6.44
CA ILE A 378 9.15 -14.17 5.71
C ILE A 378 10.24 -13.15 6.07
N MET A 379 10.59 -13.07 7.36
CA MET A 379 11.52 -12.05 7.88
C MET A 379 12.89 -12.04 7.15
N PRO A 380 13.61 -13.18 7.00
CA PRO A 380 14.94 -13.17 6.39
C PRO A 380 14.94 -12.70 4.93
N VAL A 381 13.85 -12.97 4.19
CA VAL A 381 13.75 -12.54 2.79
C VAL A 381 13.64 -11.02 2.71
N LEU A 382 12.85 -10.39 3.58
CA LEU A 382 12.74 -8.93 3.65
C LEU A 382 14.08 -8.28 3.98
N MET A 383 14.81 -8.82 4.96
CA MET A 383 16.13 -8.31 5.35
C MET A 383 17.15 -8.39 4.21
N ARG A 384 17.09 -9.44 3.38
CA ARG A 384 17.97 -9.60 2.22
C ARG A 384 17.60 -8.69 1.05
N LEU A 385 16.31 -8.52 0.78
CA LEU A 385 15.85 -7.66 -0.32
C LEU A 385 16.09 -6.18 -0.02
N PHE A 386 16.01 -5.81 1.25
CA PHE A 386 16.18 -4.44 1.71
C PHE A 386 17.21 -4.47 2.84
N PRO A 387 18.53 -4.51 2.58
CA PRO A 387 19.53 -4.46 3.64
C PRO A 387 19.46 -3.12 4.39
N GLY A 388 19.80 -3.13 5.68
CA GLY A 388 19.93 -1.90 6.49
C GLY A 388 21.01 -0.99 5.91
N ALA A 389 20.92 0.32 6.15
CA ALA A 389 22.12 1.16 6.06
C ALA A 389 23.03 0.72 7.21
N GLU A 390 24.27 0.33 6.91
CA GLU A 390 25.25 -0.12 7.91
C GLU A 390 25.66 1.00 8.86
#